data_AF-A0ABD6E416-F1
#
_entry.id   AF-A0ABD6E416-F1
#
_cell.length_a   1.000
_cell.length_b   1.000
_cell.length_c   1.000
_cell.angle_alpha   90.00
_cell.angle_beta   90.00
_cell.angle_gamma   90.00
#
_symmetry.space_group_name_H-M   'P 1'
#
loop_
_entity.id
_entity.type
_entity.pdbx_description
1 polymer ?
#
loop_
_entity_poly.entity_id
_entity_poly.type
_entity_poly.pdbx_seq_one_letter_code
_entity_poly.pdbx_strand_id
1 'polypeptide(L)'
;MHMLIRVVSEAYDAEDATGIAHGLFEGVDAPLYPTFDYGTLMTDGGRWSESLPEIFREEGSARADSEIGNDLLEGAWVSTTRELARRMAVIRKGFEEYTDKELLESPRIKADVEPWNPLGPTRSEEEFIDSYSIDVRYAMYSVGEYAGPVYYLYNEYGTAIRSQAEYEQLLDEIATDDTGNDETSFYVTPVDVHY
;
A
#
# COMPACT_ATOMS: atom_id res chain seq x y z
N MET A 1 8.16 -0.84 11.76
CA MET A 1 8.56 -1.37 10.43
C MET A 1 8.30 -0.26 9.43
N HIS A 2 9.27 0.10 8.58
CA HIS A 2 9.04 1.13 7.56
C HIS A 2 8.37 0.55 6.32
N MET A 3 7.56 1.36 5.64
CA MET A 3 7.02 1.06 4.31
C MET A 3 6.91 2.30 3.42
N LEU A 4 6.93 2.09 2.11
CA LEU A 4 6.66 3.13 1.13
C LEU A 4 5.20 3.06 0.66
N ILE A 5 4.35 3.94 1.15
CA ILE A 5 2.96 4.07 0.68
C ILE A 5 2.85 5.21 -0.34
N ARG A 6 1.74 5.26 -1.06
CA ARG A 6 1.36 6.33 -1.99
C ARG A 6 0.08 6.98 -1.48
N VAL A 7 0.08 8.30 -1.39
CA VAL A 7 -1.11 9.11 -1.16
C VAL A 7 -1.49 9.74 -2.49
N VAL A 8 -2.72 9.54 -2.94
CA VAL A 8 -3.27 10.21 -4.11
C VAL A 8 -4.17 11.33 -3.61
N SER A 9 -4.00 12.52 -4.18
CA SER A 9 -4.71 13.72 -3.76
C SER A 9 -5.15 14.51 -4.98
N GLU A 10 -6.37 15.06 -4.93
CA GLU A 10 -6.75 16.20 -5.76
C GLU A 10 -6.04 17.46 -5.25
N ALA A 11 -5.26 18.12 -6.12
CA ALA A 11 -4.45 19.28 -5.73
C ALA A 11 -4.26 20.26 -6.90
N TYR A 12 -3.95 21.52 -6.58
CA TYR A 12 -3.66 22.55 -7.59
C TYR A 12 -2.32 22.32 -8.30
N ASP A 13 -1.33 21.85 -7.53
CA ASP A 13 0.01 21.56 -8.01
C ASP A 13 0.70 20.52 -7.11
N ALA A 14 1.96 20.19 -7.43
CA ALA A 14 2.72 19.20 -6.68
C ALA A 14 3.06 19.65 -5.25
N GLU A 15 3.24 20.96 -5.01
CA GLU A 15 3.52 21.49 -3.66
C GLU A 15 2.29 21.37 -2.77
N ASP A 16 1.11 21.70 -3.31
CA ASP A 16 -0.18 21.54 -2.64
C ASP A 16 -0.46 20.06 -2.30
N ALA A 17 -0.25 19.14 -3.25
CA ALA A 17 -0.39 17.70 -3.03
C ALA A 17 0.54 17.19 -1.91
N THR A 18 1.80 17.64 -1.92
CA THR A 18 2.78 17.30 -0.88
C THR A 18 2.34 17.84 0.49
N GLY A 19 1.78 19.05 0.54
CA GLY A 19 1.20 19.63 1.76
C GLY A 19 0.01 18.84 2.30
N ILE A 20 -0.90 18.39 1.43
CA ILE A 20 -2.03 17.52 1.79
C ILE A 20 -1.52 16.21 2.41
N ALA A 21 -0.57 15.54 1.74
CA ALA A 21 0.01 14.31 2.25
C ALA A 21 0.76 14.51 3.58
N HIS A 22 1.43 15.65 3.78
CA HIS A 22 2.05 16.00 5.05
C HIS A 22 1.01 16.13 6.17
N GLY A 23 -0.09 16.84 5.90
CA GLY A 23 -1.17 17.11 6.86
C GLY A 23 -1.83 15.84 7.40
N LEU A 24 -1.88 14.76 6.61
CA LEU A 24 -2.36 13.44 7.05
C LEU A 24 -1.58 12.88 8.24
N PHE A 25 -0.27 13.14 8.32
CA PHE A 25 0.61 12.57 9.35
C PHE A 25 0.91 13.53 10.51
N GLU A 26 0.56 14.82 10.38
CA GLU A 26 0.64 15.80 11.48
C GLU A 26 -0.59 15.84 12.39
N GLY A 27 -1.64 15.05 12.07
CA GLY A 27 -2.78 14.81 12.96
C GLY A 27 -3.89 15.86 12.91
N VAL A 28 -4.03 16.60 11.81
CA VAL A 28 -5.07 17.63 11.66
C VAL A 28 -6.42 17.03 11.22
N ASP A 29 -6.44 15.97 10.41
CA ASP A 29 -7.67 15.43 9.80
C ASP A 29 -7.69 13.90 9.65
N ALA A 30 -7.16 13.15 10.61
CA ALA A 30 -7.08 11.69 10.50
C ALA A 30 -8.08 10.92 11.41
N PRO A 31 -9.40 11.00 11.15
CA PRO A 31 -10.38 10.20 11.89
C PRO A 31 -10.47 8.74 11.42
N LEU A 32 -9.69 8.30 10.43
CA LEU A 32 -9.83 6.96 9.79
C LEU A 32 -8.49 6.25 9.51
N TYR A 33 -7.52 6.39 10.42
CA TYR A 33 -6.18 5.82 10.33
C TYR A 33 -6.12 4.30 9.99
N PRO A 34 -5.28 3.88 9.02
CA PRO A 34 -4.33 2.79 9.29
C PRO A 34 -3.36 3.20 10.42
N THR A 35 -3.07 2.31 11.36
CA THR A 35 -2.19 2.53 12.53
C THR A 35 -0.72 2.81 12.14
N PHE A 36 -0.38 3.96 11.58
CA PHE A 36 1.01 4.40 11.41
C PHE A 36 1.44 5.26 12.60
N ASP A 37 2.66 5.04 13.11
CA ASP A 37 3.26 5.86 14.17
C ASP A 37 3.64 7.26 13.66
N TYR A 38 4.17 7.32 12.44
CA TYR A 38 4.55 8.55 11.74
C TYR A 38 4.75 8.30 10.24
N GLY A 39 4.73 9.38 9.47
CA GLY A 39 5.10 9.43 8.05
C GLY A 39 6.23 10.45 7.81
N THR A 40 7.04 10.22 6.79
CA THR A 40 8.13 11.11 6.35
C THR A 40 8.09 11.22 4.83
N LEU A 41 8.01 12.45 4.33
CA LEU A 41 8.01 12.71 2.90
C LEU A 41 9.39 12.51 2.28
N MET A 42 9.43 12.31 0.97
CA MET A 42 10.72 12.16 0.26
C MET A 42 11.52 13.48 0.24
N THR A 43 10.84 14.63 0.28
CA THR A 43 11.42 15.98 0.47
C THR A 43 12.16 16.11 1.81
N ASP A 44 11.72 15.38 2.84
CA ASP A 44 12.32 15.37 4.18
C ASP A 44 13.39 14.28 4.34
N GLY A 45 13.79 13.62 3.24
CA GLY A 45 14.80 12.57 3.27
C GLY A 45 14.31 11.25 3.84
N GLY A 46 13.03 10.91 3.61
CA GLY A 46 12.49 9.57 3.92
C GLY A 46 13.37 8.45 3.36
N ARG A 47 13.27 7.25 3.95
CA ARG A 47 14.17 6.12 3.69
C ARG A 47 14.28 5.71 2.21
N TRP A 48 13.24 5.98 1.42
CA TRP A 48 13.17 5.67 -0.01
C TRP A 48 13.55 6.83 -0.94
N SER A 49 13.93 7.99 -0.41
CA SER A 49 14.23 9.21 -1.18
C SER A 49 15.24 8.97 -2.30
N GLU A 50 16.33 8.24 -2.04
CA GLU A 50 17.36 7.91 -3.05
C GLU A 50 16.94 6.80 -4.03
N SER A 51 15.86 6.08 -3.75
CA SER A 51 15.34 5.00 -4.61
C SER A 51 14.26 5.46 -5.58
N LEU A 52 13.83 6.71 -5.46
CA LEU A 52 12.80 7.33 -6.28
C LEU A 52 13.40 8.43 -7.17
N PRO A 53 12.71 8.80 -8.27
CA PRO A 53 13.13 9.91 -9.11
C PRO A 53 13.34 11.22 -8.34
N GLU A 54 14.26 12.05 -8.82
CA GLU A 54 14.69 13.29 -8.16
C GLU A 54 13.53 14.26 -7.87
N ILE A 55 12.49 14.27 -8.72
CA ILE A 55 11.27 15.08 -8.53
C ILE A 55 10.65 14.90 -7.14
N PHE A 56 10.72 13.71 -6.54
CA PHE A 56 10.13 13.50 -5.20
C PHE A 56 10.98 14.08 -4.08
N ARG A 57 12.26 14.34 -4.31
CA ARG A 57 13.11 15.06 -3.35
C ARG A 57 12.96 16.58 -3.48
N GLU A 58 12.55 17.06 -4.66
CA GLU A 58 12.39 18.49 -4.95
C GLU A 58 10.95 18.98 -4.73
N GLU A 59 9.97 18.31 -5.35
CA GLU A 59 8.55 18.70 -5.36
C GLU A 59 7.69 17.83 -4.43
N GLY A 60 8.17 16.64 -4.06
CA GLY A 60 7.47 15.71 -3.16
C GLY A 60 6.37 14.88 -3.82
N SER A 61 5.77 15.37 -4.90
CA SER A 61 4.67 14.73 -5.62
C SER A 61 4.86 14.77 -7.13
N ALA A 62 4.14 13.92 -7.85
CA ALA A 62 4.08 13.92 -9.31
C ALA A 62 2.62 13.84 -9.77
N ARG A 63 2.32 14.37 -10.97
CA ARG A 63 1.00 14.17 -11.58
C ARG A 63 0.69 12.67 -11.71
N ALA A 64 -0.49 12.26 -11.32
CA ALA A 64 -0.90 10.86 -11.29
C ALA A 64 -1.00 10.25 -12.70
N ASP A 65 -1.37 11.05 -13.70
CA ASP A 65 -1.45 10.66 -15.12
C ASP A 65 -0.10 10.68 -15.86
N SER A 66 0.98 11.11 -15.20
CA SER A 66 2.34 11.04 -15.76
C SER A 66 2.88 9.61 -15.76
N GLU A 67 3.92 9.32 -16.55
CA GLU A 67 4.58 7.99 -16.56
C GLU A 67 5.03 7.59 -15.14
N ILE A 68 5.70 8.51 -14.42
CA ILE A 68 6.16 8.28 -13.05
C ILE A 68 4.98 8.09 -12.09
N GLY A 69 3.90 8.86 -12.27
CA GLY A 69 2.70 8.74 -11.45
C GLY A 69 2.03 7.38 -11.60
N ASN A 70 1.85 6.93 -12.83
CA ASN A 70 1.29 5.61 -13.17
C ASN A 70 2.15 4.48 -12.57
N ASP A 71 3.48 4.56 -12.71
CA ASP A 71 4.40 3.58 -12.12
C ASP A 71 4.26 3.48 -10.60
N LEU A 72 4.03 4.61 -9.91
CA LEU A 72 3.80 4.62 -8.47
C LEU A 72 2.45 4.00 -8.09
N LEU A 73 1.39 4.27 -8.85
CA LEU A 73 0.05 3.73 -8.63
C LEU A 73 0.04 2.21 -8.84
N GLU A 74 0.59 1.75 -9.96
CA GLU A 74 0.72 0.32 -10.26
C GLU A 74 1.60 -0.38 -9.21
N GLY A 75 2.75 0.21 -8.86
CA GLY A 75 3.65 -0.34 -7.86
C GLY A 75 2.98 -0.48 -6.48
N ALA A 76 2.13 0.47 -6.09
CA ALA A 76 1.35 0.41 -4.85
C ALA A 76 0.28 -0.71 -4.91
N TRP A 77 -0.43 -0.84 -6.03
CA TRP A 77 -1.44 -1.89 -6.20
C TRP A 77 -0.83 -3.29 -6.23
N VAL A 78 0.28 -3.47 -6.95
CA VAL A 78 1.07 -4.70 -6.99
C VAL A 78 1.55 -5.06 -5.58
N SER A 79 2.05 -4.10 -4.80
CA SER A 79 2.50 -4.32 -3.42
C SER A 79 1.37 -4.78 -2.51
N THR A 80 0.20 -4.14 -2.62
CA THR A 80 -1.01 -4.49 -1.86
C THR A 80 -1.47 -5.91 -2.18
N THR A 81 -1.58 -6.23 -3.47
CA THR A 81 -2.02 -7.55 -3.95
C THR A 81 -1.02 -8.65 -3.55
N ARG A 82 0.28 -8.36 -3.65
CA ARG A 82 1.36 -9.26 -3.24
C ARG A 82 1.32 -9.57 -1.75
N GLU A 83 1.13 -8.56 -0.90
CA GLU A 83 1.01 -8.79 0.54
C GLU A 83 -0.24 -9.57 0.90
N LEU A 84 -1.40 -9.25 0.33
CA LEU A 84 -2.63 -10.04 0.53
C LEU A 84 -2.41 -11.50 0.15
N ALA A 85 -1.83 -11.76 -1.01
CA ALA A 85 -1.53 -13.11 -1.47
C ALA A 85 -0.57 -13.85 -0.53
N ARG A 86 0.50 -13.19 -0.04
CA ARG A 86 1.40 -13.76 0.99
C ARG A 86 0.64 -14.21 2.22
N ARG A 87 -0.27 -13.37 2.73
CA ARG A 87 -1.07 -13.70 3.92
C ARG A 87 -2.00 -14.88 3.66
N MET A 88 -2.70 -14.89 2.53
CA MET A 88 -3.58 -15.99 2.15
C MET A 88 -2.82 -17.32 2.01
N ALA A 89 -1.61 -17.29 1.46
CA ALA A 89 -0.75 -18.47 1.35
C ALA A 89 -0.37 -19.04 2.72
N VAL A 90 0.05 -18.18 3.65
CA VAL A 90 0.42 -18.55 5.02
C VAL A 90 -0.77 -19.11 5.77
N ILE A 91 -1.95 -18.49 5.62
CA ILE A 91 -3.19 -18.97 6.23
C ILE A 91 -3.52 -20.38 5.73
N ARG A 92 -3.51 -20.58 4.41
CA ARG A 92 -3.77 -21.89 3.79
C ARG A 92 -2.78 -22.94 4.29
N LYS A 93 -1.48 -22.63 4.22
CA LYS A 93 -0.41 -23.52 4.67
C LYS A 93 -0.53 -23.86 6.16
N GLY A 94 -0.90 -22.88 6.97
CA GLY A 94 -1.17 -23.06 8.40
C GLY A 94 -2.32 -24.04 8.66
N PHE A 95 -3.42 -23.97 7.91
CA PHE A 95 -4.51 -24.94 8.00
C PHE A 95 -4.15 -26.34 7.49
N GLU A 96 -3.18 -26.46 6.58
CA GLU A 96 -2.68 -27.75 6.09
C GLU A 96 -1.74 -28.42 7.10
N GLU A 97 -1.00 -27.65 7.90
CA GLU A 97 0.05 -28.15 8.80
C GLU A 97 -0.36 -28.27 10.28
N TYR A 98 -1.34 -27.48 10.74
CA TYR A 98 -1.70 -27.41 12.15
C TYR A 98 -3.15 -27.80 12.41
N THR A 99 -3.39 -28.40 13.56
CA THR A 99 -4.74 -28.68 14.06
C THR A 99 -5.42 -27.41 14.60
N ASP A 100 -6.76 -27.39 14.67
CA ASP A 100 -7.52 -26.30 15.28
C ASP A 100 -7.02 -25.93 16.69
N LYS A 101 -6.67 -26.94 17.50
CA LYS A 101 -6.16 -26.74 18.85
C LYS A 101 -4.82 -26.00 18.83
N GLU A 102 -3.91 -26.40 17.96
CA GLU A 102 -2.60 -25.73 17.83
C GLU A 102 -2.77 -24.30 17.31
N LEU A 103 -3.67 -24.10 16.33
CA LEU A 103 -4.01 -22.78 15.80
C LEU A 103 -4.57 -21.85 16.88
N LEU A 104 -5.39 -22.36 17.80
CA LEU A 104 -6.06 -21.55 18.82
C LEU A 104 -5.21 -21.33 20.08
N GLU A 105 -4.53 -22.37 20.56
CA GLU A 105 -3.87 -22.35 21.88
C GLU A 105 -2.38 -22.02 21.83
N SER A 106 -1.70 -22.23 20.69
CA SER A 106 -0.26 -21.99 20.62
C SER A 106 0.06 -20.50 20.71
N PRO A 107 1.11 -20.10 21.43
CA PRO A 107 1.49 -18.68 21.52
C PRO A 107 2.06 -18.14 20.19
N ARG A 108 2.67 -18.98 19.36
CA ARG A 108 3.18 -18.61 18.04
C ARG A 108 3.31 -19.84 17.14
N ILE A 109 2.80 -19.76 15.92
CA ILE A 109 2.86 -20.83 14.91
C ILE A 109 3.15 -20.22 13.55
N LYS A 110 4.28 -20.59 12.94
CA LYS A 110 4.70 -20.06 11.65
C LYS A 110 4.44 -21.10 10.58
N ALA A 111 3.94 -20.67 9.43
CA ALA A 111 3.89 -21.51 8.25
C ALA A 111 4.91 -20.98 7.23
N ASP A 112 5.77 -21.87 6.76
CA ASP A 112 6.75 -21.56 5.73
C ASP A 112 6.15 -21.83 4.35
N VAL A 113 6.02 -20.78 3.56
CA VAL A 113 5.47 -20.84 2.21
C VAL A 113 6.65 -20.80 1.24
N GLU A 114 6.89 -21.93 0.56
CA GLU A 114 7.74 -21.98 -0.64
C GLU A 114 7.23 -20.99 -1.69
N PRO A 115 8.06 -20.52 -2.64
CA PRO A 115 7.62 -19.57 -3.65
C PRO A 115 6.29 -19.99 -4.25
N TRP A 116 5.26 -19.20 -3.95
CA TRP A 116 3.89 -19.56 -4.21
C TRP A 116 3.29 -18.52 -5.11
N ASN A 117 2.60 -19.01 -6.13
CA ASN A 117 1.92 -18.20 -7.08
C ASN A 117 0.40 -18.25 -6.79
N PRO A 118 -0.18 -17.14 -6.30
CA PRO A 118 -1.60 -17.04 -5.97
C PRO A 118 -2.56 -17.16 -7.15
N LEU A 119 -2.10 -16.94 -8.40
CA LEU A 119 -2.96 -16.72 -9.57
C LEU A 119 -3.07 -17.92 -10.54
N GLY A 120 -2.48 -19.08 -10.23
CA GLY A 120 -2.52 -20.26 -11.12
C GLY A 120 -1.46 -20.23 -12.23
N PRO A 121 -1.39 -21.24 -13.14
CA PRO A 121 -0.16 -21.60 -13.86
C PRO A 121 0.46 -20.42 -14.59
N THR A 122 1.56 -19.92 -14.04
CA THR A 122 2.28 -18.71 -14.47
C THR A 122 3.13 -18.94 -15.70
N ARG A 123 3.42 -17.86 -16.42
CA ARG A 123 4.22 -17.84 -17.64
C ARG A 123 5.67 -17.39 -17.38
N SER A 124 6.03 -16.92 -16.18
CA SER A 124 7.42 -16.60 -15.80
C SER A 124 7.73 -16.77 -14.30
N GLU A 125 9.02 -16.83 -13.95
CA GLU A 125 9.53 -16.89 -12.57
C GLU A 125 9.33 -15.58 -11.78
N GLU A 126 9.16 -14.45 -12.47
CA GLU A 126 8.95 -13.12 -11.84
C GLU A 126 7.56 -12.98 -11.20
N GLU A 127 6.61 -13.84 -11.58
CA GLU A 127 5.24 -13.88 -11.03
C GLU A 127 5.17 -14.63 -9.68
N PHE A 128 6.30 -15.21 -9.22
CA PHE A 128 6.35 -15.87 -7.92
C PHE A 128 6.51 -14.86 -6.78
N ILE A 129 5.74 -15.10 -5.73
CA ILE A 129 6.00 -14.45 -4.46
C ILE A 129 7.20 -15.15 -3.81
N ASP A 130 8.16 -14.37 -3.31
CA ASP A 130 9.31 -14.91 -2.55
C ASP A 130 8.86 -15.84 -1.42
N SER A 131 9.73 -16.78 -1.04
CA SER A 131 9.51 -17.59 0.16
C SER A 131 9.17 -16.69 1.35
N TYR A 132 8.09 -17.00 2.05
CA TYR A 132 7.55 -16.12 3.08
C TYR A 132 7.15 -16.93 4.31
N SER A 133 7.51 -16.41 5.49
CA SER A 133 7.26 -17.07 6.79
C SER A 133 6.77 -16.04 7.78
N ILE A 134 5.54 -16.20 8.25
CA ILE A 134 4.97 -15.39 9.32
C ILE A 134 4.05 -16.21 10.21
N ASP A 135 3.70 -15.65 11.36
CA ASP A 135 2.74 -16.27 12.26
C ASP A 135 1.36 -16.37 11.59
N VAL A 136 0.76 -17.56 11.62
CA VAL A 136 -0.50 -17.86 10.94
C VAL A 136 -1.65 -17.03 11.51
N ARG A 137 -1.70 -16.83 12.84
CA ARG A 137 -2.75 -16.01 13.46
C ARG A 137 -2.56 -14.52 13.14
N TYR A 138 -1.32 -14.07 13.07
CA TYR A 138 -1.04 -12.71 12.60
C TYR A 138 -1.45 -12.53 11.14
N ALA A 139 -1.23 -13.52 10.27
CA ALA A 139 -1.71 -13.47 8.90
C ALA A 139 -3.25 -13.39 8.82
N MET A 140 -3.97 -14.15 9.66
CA MET A 140 -5.43 -14.05 9.78
C MET A 140 -5.87 -12.66 10.25
N TYR A 141 -5.20 -12.13 11.28
CA TYR A 141 -5.44 -10.78 11.79
C TYR A 141 -5.25 -9.71 10.70
N SER A 142 -4.18 -9.83 9.91
CA SER A 142 -3.84 -8.92 8.81
C SER A 142 -4.63 -9.17 7.51
N VAL A 143 -5.68 -9.99 7.52
CA VAL A 143 -6.63 -10.10 6.38
C VAL A 143 -8.02 -9.70 6.82
N GLY A 144 -8.33 -9.78 8.11
CA GLY A 144 -9.63 -9.39 8.67
C GLY A 144 -9.90 -7.88 8.60
N GLU A 145 -11.17 -7.50 8.68
CA GLU A 145 -11.68 -6.13 8.55
C GLU A 145 -11.04 -5.10 9.50
N TYR A 146 -10.57 -5.54 10.67
CA TYR A 146 -10.02 -4.65 11.70
C TYR A 146 -8.65 -4.07 11.34
N ALA A 147 -7.81 -4.84 10.66
CA ALA A 147 -6.46 -4.41 10.27
C ALA A 147 -6.25 -4.37 8.75
N GLY A 148 -6.97 -5.23 8.01
CA GLY A 148 -6.80 -5.44 6.57
C GLY A 148 -5.40 -5.94 6.20
N PRO A 149 -5.18 -6.33 4.93
CA PRO A 149 -3.83 -6.37 4.40
C PRO A 149 -3.18 -5.01 4.58
N VAL A 150 -1.87 -5.01 4.75
CA VAL A 150 -1.07 -3.79 4.70
C VAL A 150 -1.29 -3.16 3.32
N TYR A 151 -2.02 -2.04 3.29
CA TYR A 151 -2.31 -1.32 2.04
C TYR A 151 -1.18 -0.36 1.71
N TYR A 152 -0.94 -0.15 0.43
CA TYR A 152 0.12 0.71 -0.07
C TYR A 152 -0.36 1.94 -0.84
N LEU A 153 -1.68 2.08 -0.99
CA LEU A 153 -2.33 3.18 -1.70
C LEU A 153 -3.46 3.78 -0.84
N TYR A 154 -3.44 5.09 -0.71
CA TYR A 154 -4.35 5.88 0.13
C TYR A 154 -4.82 7.11 -0.63
N ASN A 155 -6.02 7.61 -0.33
CA ASN A 155 -6.49 8.91 -0.80
C ASN A 155 -6.10 10.05 0.16
N GLU A 156 -6.44 11.31 -0.19
CA GLU A 156 -6.11 12.50 0.62
C GLU A 156 -6.76 12.52 2.02
N TYR A 157 -7.69 11.62 2.30
CA TYR A 157 -8.37 11.47 3.59
C TYR A 157 -7.77 10.35 4.45
N GLY A 158 -6.64 9.78 4.04
CA GLY A 158 -5.99 8.68 4.74
C GLY A 158 -6.77 7.35 4.66
N THR A 159 -7.73 7.24 3.75
CA THR A 159 -8.48 6.01 3.50
C THR A 159 -7.73 5.16 2.49
N ALA A 160 -7.44 3.91 2.87
CA ALA A 160 -6.81 2.96 1.96
C ALA A 160 -7.74 2.64 0.78
N ILE A 161 -7.16 2.45 -0.40
CA ILE A 161 -7.82 1.82 -1.55
C ILE A 161 -7.73 0.30 -1.37
N ARG A 162 -8.87 -0.36 -1.15
CA ARG A 162 -8.90 -1.73 -0.59
C ARG A 162 -9.36 -2.80 -1.58
N SER A 163 -10.02 -2.40 -2.65
CA SER A 163 -10.58 -3.32 -3.63
C SER A 163 -10.16 -2.99 -5.06
N GLN A 164 -10.18 -4.02 -5.92
CA GLN A 164 -9.92 -3.86 -7.36
C GLN A 164 -10.90 -2.85 -7.99
N ALA A 165 -12.17 -2.84 -7.57
CA ALA A 165 -13.16 -1.91 -8.10
C ALA A 165 -12.87 -0.46 -7.70
N GLU A 166 -12.46 -0.20 -6.46
CA GLU A 166 -12.03 1.14 -6.02
C GLU A 166 -10.77 1.59 -6.76
N TYR A 167 -9.82 0.69 -6.99
CA TYR A 167 -8.60 0.99 -7.75
C TYR A 167 -8.91 1.32 -9.23
N GLU A 168 -9.75 0.52 -9.89
CA GLU A 168 -10.18 0.76 -11.27
C GLU A 168 -10.96 2.07 -11.41
N GLN A 169 -11.82 2.39 -10.44
CA GLN A 169 -12.53 3.66 -10.40
C GLN A 169 -11.55 4.83 -10.28
N LEU A 170 -10.59 4.75 -9.35
CA LEU A 170 -9.56 5.79 -9.19
C LEU A 170 -8.76 6.01 -10.48
N LEU A 171 -8.41 4.93 -11.19
CA LEU A 171 -7.70 5.05 -12.47
C LEU A 171 -8.54 5.73 -13.55
N ASP A 172 -9.85 5.47 -13.58
CA ASP A 172 -10.78 6.15 -14.50
C ASP A 172 -10.86 7.65 -14.19
N GLU A 173 -11.06 8.00 -12.91
CA GLU A 173 -11.09 9.38 -12.42
C GLU A 173 -9.80 10.15 -12.78
N ILE A 174 -8.63 9.54 -12.57
CA ILE A 174 -7.33 10.09 -12.96
C ILE A 174 -7.22 10.27 -14.48
N ALA A 175 -7.65 9.28 -15.26
CA ALA A 175 -7.56 9.32 -16.72
C ALA A 175 -8.47 10.37 -17.35
N THR A 176 -9.61 10.65 -16.72
CA THR A 176 -10.54 11.71 -17.14
C THR A 176 -10.25 13.06 -16.51
N ASP A 177 -9.30 13.14 -15.57
CA ASP A 177 -9.05 14.29 -14.69
C ASP A 177 -10.38 14.78 -14.08
N ASP A 178 -11.23 13.84 -13.64
CA ASP A 178 -12.55 14.11 -13.04
C ASP A 178 -12.36 14.51 -11.58
N THR A 179 -11.68 15.63 -11.40
CA THR A 179 -11.58 16.29 -10.11
C THR A 179 -12.86 17.09 -9.87
N GLY A 180 -13.24 17.28 -8.60
CA GLY A 180 -14.41 18.08 -8.27
C GLY A 180 -14.26 19.57 -8.63
N ASN A 181 -13.13 19.98 -9.20
CA ASN A 181 -12.72 21.35 -9.47
C ASN A 181 -11.79 21.43 -10.71
N ASP A 182 -12.20 22.18 -11.74
CA ASP A 182 -11.42 22.38 -12.98
C ASP A 182 -10.00 22.97 -12.80
N GLU A 183 -9.67 23.47 -11.60
CA GLU A 183 -8.35 24.00 -11.25
C GLU A 183 -7.42 22.98 -10.58
N THR A 184 -7.92 21.78 -10.26
CA THR A 184 -7.13 20.71 -9.63
C THR A 184 -6.95 19.53 -10.57
N SER A 185 -5.86 18.80 -10.38
CA SER A 185 -5.61 17.49 -10.99
C SER A 185 -5.23 16.48 -9.91
N PHE A 186 -5.18 15.20 -10.28
CA PHE A 186 -4.67 14.16 -9.37
C PHE A 186 -3.14 14.14 -9.32
N TYR A 187 -2.62 14.07 -8.10
CA TYR A 187 -1.19 13.92 -7.80
C TYR A 187 -0.96 12.71 -6.91
N VAL A 188 0.23 12.12 -6.99
CA VAL A 188 0.66 11.01 -6.13
C VAL A 188 1.92 11.39 -5.35
N THR A 189 1.85 11.22 -4.04
CA THR A 189 2.92 11.51 -3.08
C THR A 189 3.42 10.21 -2.45
N PRO A 190 4.68 9.80 -2.68
CA PRO A 190 5.30 8.71 -1.95
C PRO A 190 5.64 9.12 -0.50
N VAL A 191 5.27 8.29 0.46
CA VAL A 191 5.50 8.55 1.89
C VAL A 191 6.16 7.33 2.55
N ASP A 192 7.24 7.58 3.29
CA ASP A 192 7.85 6.61 4.19
C ASP A 192 7.06 6.59 5.50
N VAL A 193 6.35 5.49 5.78
CA VAL A 193 5.57 5.34 7.01
C VAL A 193 6.13 4.26 7.92
N HIS A 194 6.01 4.47 9.23
CA HIS A 194 6.40 3.49 10.24
C HIS A 194 5.19 2.88 10.97
N TYR A 195 5.23 1.55 11.18
CA TYR A 195 4.35 0.75 12.04
C TYR A 195 4.98 0.31 13.36
#